data_AF-A0A1M5IBS0-F1
#
_entry.id   AF-A0A1M5IBS0-F1
#
_cell.length_a   1.000
_cell.length_b   1.000
_cell.length_c   1.000
_cell.angle_alpha   90.00
_cell.angle_beta   90.00
_cell.angle_gamma   90.00
#
_symmetry.space_group_name_H-M   'P 1'
#
loop_
_entity.id
_entity.type
_entity.pdbx_description
1 polymer ?
#
loop_
_entity_poly.entity_id
_entity_poly.type
_entity_poly.pdbx_seq_one_letter_code
_entity_poly.pdbx_strand_id
1 'polypeptide(L)' 'MIQPHVVELSAAIETMASQARSANELADALRRRYPDEPISMLRRAIFFAVTDPNRKDGAVTSRLFDAAFAMLEGTGLHAA' A
#
# COMPACT_ATOMS: atom_id res chain seq x y z
N MET A 1 -12.05 -7.40 -15.15
CA MET A 1 -12.88 -7.04 -13.98
C MET A 1 -11.97 -6.99 -12.76
N ILE A 2 -12.01 -5.91 -11.98
CA ILE A 2 -11.20 -5.78 -10.76
C ILE A 2 -11.91 -6.52 -9.62
N GLN A 3 -11.16 -7.21 -8.76
CA GLN A 3 -11.73 -7.94 -7.62
C GLN A 3 -12.31 -6.92 -6.61
N PRO A 4 -13.55 -7.09 -6.11
CA PRO A 4 -14.16 -6.14 -5.17
C PRO A 4 -13.32 -5.87 -3.92
N HIS A 5 -12.72 -6.93 -3.36
CA HIS A 5 -11.82 -6.84 -2.20
C HIS A 5 -10.63 -5.90 -2.42
N VAL A 6 -10.07 -5.88 -3.63
CA VAL A 6 -8.96 -4.98 -3.98
C VAL A 6 -9.40 -3.52 -3.95
N VAL A 7 -10.63 -3.23 -4.40
CA VAL A 7 -11.21 -1.88 -4.38
C VAL A 7 -11.43 -1.43 -2.94
N GLU A 8 -12.01 -2.28 -2.11
CA GLU A 8 -12.24 -1.99 -0.68
C GLU A 8 -10.93 -1.75 0.07
N LEU A 9 -9.94 -2.63 -0.12
CA LEU A 9 -8.60 -2.45 0.44
C LEU A 9 -7.96 -1.16 -0.06
N SER A 10 -8.07 -0.83 -1.34
CA SER A 10 -7.43 0.37 -1.89
C SER A 10 -7.94 1.66 -1.25
N ALA A 11 -9.25 1.77 -1.01
CA ALA A 11 -9.84 2.94 -0.37
C ALA A 11 -9.40 3.06 1.10
N ALA A 12 -9.32 1.94 1.82
CA ALA A 12 -8.83 1.91 3.19
C ALA A 12 -7.34 2.29 3.26
N ILE A 13 -6.53 1.75 2.34
CA ILE A 13 -5.10 2.03 2.23
C ILE A 13 -4.85 3.49 1.89
N GLU A 14 -5.62 4.10 0.98
CA GLU A 14 -5.51 5.52 0.65
C GLU A 14 -5.80 6.41 1.86
N THR A 15 -6.83 6.07 2.63
CA THR A 15 -7.14 6.76 3.89
C THR A 15 -5.95 6.70 4.86
N MET A 16 -5.38 5.52 5.06
CA MET A 16 -4.18 5.35 5.89
C MET A 16 -2.98 6.11 5.34
N ALA A 17 -2.79 6.12 4.02
CA ALA A 17 -1.69 6.81 3.38
C ALA A 17 -1.79 8.33 3.59
N SER A 18 -2.98 8.93 3.54
CA SER A 18 -3.17 10.36 3.81
C SER A 18 -2.80 10.77 5.25
N GLN A 19 -2.88 9.83 6.20
CA GLN A 19 -2.61 10.06 7.63
C GLN A 19 -1.17 9.69 8.03
N ALA A 20 -0.53 8.80 7.26
CA ALA A 20 0.84 8.37 7.52
C ALA A 20 1.85 9.49 7.23
N ARG A 21 2.85 9.65 8.08
CA ARG A 21 3.92 10.64 7.91
C ARG A 21 5.05 10.14 7.02
N SER A 22 5.15 8.82 6.83
CA SER A 22 6.16 8.19 5.97
C SER A 22 5.67 6.88 5.34
N ALA A 23 6.41 6.40 4.34
CA ALA A 23 6.16 5.12 3.69
C ALA A 23 6.36 3.92 4.64
N ASN A 24 7.38 3.98 5.50
CA ASN A 24 7.63 2.93 6.51
C ASN A 24 6.50 2.87 7.54
N GLU A 25 6.04 4.02 8.04
CA GLU A 25 4.90 4.08 8.96
C GLU A 25 3.64 3.50 8.32
N LEU A 26 3.41 3.78 7.03
CA LEU A 26 2.31 3.19 6.28
C LEU A 26 2.47 1.67 6.15
N ALA A 27 3.64 1.17 5.73
CA ALA A 27 3.90 -0.26 5.57
C ALA A 27 3.69 -1.03 6.89
N ASP A 28 4.18 -0.49 8.02
CA ASP A 28 4.00 -1.10 9.34
C ASP A 28 2.55 -1.01 9.83
N ALA A 29 1.84 0.07 9.51
CA ALA A 29 0.41 0.17 9.79
C ALA A 29 -0.39 -0.88 8.99
N LEU A 30 -0.06 -1.10 7.72
CA LEU A 30 -0.70 -2.09 6.87
C LEU A 30 -0.45 -3.51 7.39
N ARG A 31 0.79 -3.87 7.75
CA ARG A 31 1.12 -5.17 8.33
C ARG A 31 0.36 -5.44 9.64
N ARG A 32 0.22 -4.42 10.50
CA ARG A 32 -0.52 -4.56 11.77
C ARG A 32 -2.03 -4.64 11.57
N ARG A 33 -2.57 -3.89 10.61
CA ARG A 33 -4.02 -3.84 10.36
C ARG A 33 -4.52 -5.06 9.60
N TYR A 34 -3.69 -5.63 8.73
CA TYR A 34 -4.02 -6.74 7.85
C TYR A 34 -2.98 -7.87 7.96
N PRO A 35 -2.83 -8.51 9.13
CA PRO A 35 -1.80 -9.53 9.35
C PRO A 35 -2.04 -10.80 8.52
N ASP A 36 -3.30 -11.12 8.21
CA ASP A 36 -3.70 -12.31 7.46
C ASP A 36 -3.86 -12.05 5.96
N GLU A 37 -3.76 -10.79 5.53
CA GLU A 37 -3.90 -10.44 4.12
C GLU A 37 -2.60 -10.75 3.37
N PRO A 38 -2.64 -11.50 2.26
CA PRO A 38 -1.46 -11.75 1.46
C PRO A 38 -0.79 -10.45 1.03
N ILE A 39 0.53 -10.35 1.16
CA ILE A 39 1.31 -9.18 0.73
C ILE A 39 1.04 -8.86 -0.75
N SER A 40 0.81 -9.87 -1.59
CA SER A 40 0.44 -9.69 -2.99
C SER A 40 -0.90 -8.97 -3.17
N MET A 41 -1.88 -9.19 -2.29
CA MET A 41 -3.17 -8.50 -2.32
C MET A 41 -3.02 -7.05 -1.88
N LEU A 42 -2.32 -6.80 -0.76
CA LEU A 42 -2.04 -5.45 -0.28
C LEU A 42 -1.28 -4.63 -1.34
N ARG A 43 -0.27 -5.21 -2.00
CA ARG A 43 0.44 -4.56 -3.11
C ARG A 43 -0.49 -4.27 -4.27
N ARG A 44 -1.37 -5.20 -4.65
CA ARG A 44 -2.32 -4.99 -5.74
C ARG A 44 -3.29 -3.84 -5.42
N ALA A 45 -3.75 -3.74 -4.18
CA ALA A 45 -4.60 -2.65 -3.72
C ALA A 45 -3.84 -1.30 -3.71
N ILE A 46 -2.58 -1.28 -3.27
CA ILE A 46 -1.72 -0.09 -3.36
C ILE A 46 -1.52 0.34 -4.81
N PHE A 47 -1.19 -0.59 -5.72
CA PHE A 47 -1.03 -0.27 -7.15
C PHE A 47 -2.32 0.27 -7.76
N PHE A 48 -3.46 -0.35 -7.44
CA PHE A 48 -4.76 0.13 -7.90
C PHE A 48 -5.02 1.55 -7.40
N ALA A 49 -4.73 1.83 -6.13
CA ALA A 49 -4.82 3.17 -5.57
C ALA A 49 -3.90 4.13 -6.34
N VAL A 50 -2.62 3.79 -6.56
CA VAL A 50 -1.64 4.63 -7.29
C VAL A 50 -2.09 4.95 -8.72
N THR A 51 -2.81 4.04 -9.37
CA THR A 51 -3.30 4.23 -10.75
C THR A 51 -4.60 5.02 -10.87
N ASP A 52 -5.15 5.57 -9.78
CA ASP A 52 -6.35 6.42 -9.86
C ASP A 52 -6.07 7.70 -10.67
N PRO A 53 -6.70 7.89 -11.85
CA PRO A 53 -6.46 9.06 -12.69
C PRO A 53 -6.96 10.36 -12.07
N ASN A 54 -7.81 10.31 -11.04
CA ASN A 54 -8.33 11.48 -10.36
C ASN A 54 -7.43 11.96 -9.22
N ARG A 55 -6.38 11.20 -8.86
CA ARG A 55 -5.51 11.57 -7.75
C ARG A 55 -4.63 12.76 -8.14
N LYS A 56 -4.63 13.76 -7.25
CA LYS A 56 -3.85 15.01 -7.41
C LYS A 56 -2.72 15.14 -6.40
N ASP A 57 -2.72 14.35 -5.34
CA ASP A 57 -1.69 14.38 -4.31
C ASP A 57 -0.50 13.47 -4.68
N GLY A 58 0.56 14.11 -5.17
CA GLY A 58 1.81 13.44 -5.52
C GLY A 58 2.53 12.88 -4.29
N ALA A 59 2.41 13.50 -3.12
CA ALA A 59 3.07 13.02 -1.90
C ALA A 59 2.43 11.72 -1.39
N VAL A 60 1.09 11.63 -1.43
CA VAL A 60 0.37 10.38 -1.12
C VAL A 60 0.72 9.29 -2.14
N THR A 61 0.80 9.64 -3.42
CA THR A 61 1.20 8.71 -4.48
C THR A 61 2.58 8.12 -4.25
N SER A 62 3.59 8.96 -3.99
CA SER A 62 4.95 8.49 -3.67
C SER A 62 4.96 7.64 -2.42
N ARG A 63 4.26 8.06 -1.36
CA ARG A 63 4.18 7.30 -0.10
C ARG A 63 3.60 5.90 -0.29
N LEU A 64 2.54 5.79 -1.09
CA LEU A 64 1.92 4.51 -1.44
C LEU A 64 2.91 3.62 -2.20
N PHE A 65 3.56 4.17 -3.23
CA PHE A 65 4.53 3.46 -4.03
C PHE A 65 5.69 2.94 -3.16
N ASP A 66 6.32 3.82 -2.38
CA ASP A 66 7.44 3.49 -1.50
C ASP A 66 7.04 2.48 -0.41
N ALA A 67 5.82 2.57 0.14
CA ALA A 67 5.32 1.61 1.11
C ALA A 67 5.20 0.21 0.52
N ALA A 68 4.80 0.09 -0.76
CA ALA A 68 4.76 -1.20 -1.44
C ALA A 68 6.16 -1.84 -1.59
N PHE A 69 7.23 -1.04 -1.70
CA PHE A 69 8.62 -1.52 -1.69
C PHE A 69 9.07 -1.90 -0.27
N ALA A 70 8.83 -1.06 0.72
CA ALA A 70 9.16 -1.35 2.13
C ALA A 70 8.49 -2.64 2.64
N MET A 71 7.31 -2.96 2.11
CA MET A 71 6.62 -4.22 2.37
C MET A 71 7.40 -5.46 1.89
N LEU A 72 8.19 -5.34 0.81
CA LEU A 72 9.06 -6.40 0.28
C LEU A 72 10.37 -6.55 1.08
N GLU A 73 10.97 -5.45 1.51
CA GLU A 73 12.24 -5.49 2.25
C GLU A 73 12.12 -6.25 3.57
N GLY A 74 10.98 -6.12 4.26
CA GLY A 74 10.70 -6.89 5.48
C GLY A 74 10.40 -8.38 5.26
N THR A 75 10.36 -8.86 4.00
CA THR A 75 10.22 -10.31 3.69
C THR A 75 11.55 -11.03 3.49
N GLY A 76 12.69 -10.37 3.74
CA GLY A 76 14.00 -11.03 3.69
C GLY A 76 14.59 -11.18 2.29
N LEU A 77 14.20 -10.32 1.35
CA LEU A 77 14.95 -10.10 0.10
C LEU A 77 16.17 -9.19 0.37
N HIS A 78 17.01 -9.58 1.34
CA HIS A 78 18.42 -9.22 1.25
C HIS A 78 19.02 -10.19 0.26
N ALA A 79 19.37 -9.66 -0.93
CA ALA A 79 20.19 -10.36 -1.89
C ALA A 79 21.41 -10.93 -1.15
N ALA A 80 21.50 -12.27 -1.16
CA ALA A 80 22.74 -13.00 -0.95
C ALA A 80 23.74 -12.67 -2.07
#